data_AF-A0A2C6M9X9-F1
#
_entry.id   AF-A0A2C6M9X9-F1
#
_cell.length_a   1.000
_cell.length_b   1.000
_cell.length_c   1.000
_cell.angle_alpha   90.00
_cell.angle_beta   90.00
_cell.angle_gamma   90.00
#
_symmetry.space_group_name_H-M   'P 1'
#
loop_
_entity.id
_entity.type
_entity.pdbx_description
1 polymer ?
#
loop_
_entity_poly.entity_id
_entity_poly.type
_entity_poly.pdbx_seq_one_letter_code
_entity_poly.pdbx_strand_id
1 'polypeptide(L)'
;MVVKFAYETTPLHGFLVNYFTQLGANVVDLQETYFEVVTKDGAKRRFTYSSAVAAENENIELLAPGSRALKRIFDEAATRGSAAVLLFKQSQDQVEDFVAQKWQNTSRCCDKCPQYGECNYDKCCPICPARHDCHHLIVGSRLHKVLINDQKLKPFFQFTFLVEILNPVRKQDELFHVLVDPEDGKTFEPLIPEIIETNLYHDKGQLPLSLQLYDLALTHAYAWVDSKIQGNLAFLRQQTMRSVSEKAAALQHRLKMESEEGKSPEGAHQRFEQGLKQLQKQYQINVEVTLLSVLVIYIPEYQLEIELENGSIIPVLLNPATNRVAHPICHECGKEVLEGWSCVNGHYVCKECADRCVSCGAIFCVSCSESQARCAICGDLVCADCKTSCSKCGKVVCKDHLYPCHHCGEYLCLSCINICQSCEKDLCVTHTKKCSCCDSLICDDCSIGCNEANCNKILLRDHAKECSYCHQPFCGDHVAKTVNGHLACAEHRATCIKCNKEYRIDELKRCAICGSHMCQNDQETCYKCEKIICPRDVITCTTCQTKGCPDHTKKCVTCDKVFCLSHIIQCSRCSQWVCQDHVIRCSGCGEMFCSCTKTSTCRNCGQQYCHSCLEDGMCRLAGIW
;
A
#
# COMPACT_ATOMS: atom_id res chain seq x y z
N MET A 1 29.61 56.60 28.02
CA MET A 1 29.97 55.26 28.52
C MET A 1 29.36 55.13 29.90
N VAL A 2 28.26 54.38 30.04
CA VAL A 2 27.68 54.08 31.36
C VAL A 2 28.57 53.01 31.97
N VAL A 3 29.25 53.34 33.07
CA VAL A 3 30.01 52.37 33.85
C VAL A 3 28.98 51.47 34.51
N LYS A 4 28.85 50.22 34.05
CA LYS A 4 28.01 49.21 34.71
C LYS A 4 28.81 48.58 35.84
N PHE A 5 28.32 48.68 37.07
CA PHE A 5 28.96 48.04 38.21
C PHE A 5 28.73 46.52 38.23
N ALA A 6 29.68 45.76 38.80
CA ALA A 6 29.66 44.29 38.77
C ALA A 6 28.42 43.64 39.42
N TYR A 7 27.71 44.36 40.29
CA TYR A 7 26.50 43.89 40.95
C TYR A 7 25.20 44.23 40.19
N GLU A 8 25.22 45.20 39.26
CA GLU A 8 24.03 45.65 38.50
C GLU A 8 23.41 44.52 37.67
N THR A 9 24.21 43.52 37.29
CA THR A 9 23.77 42.38 36.49
C THR A 9 23.31 41.19 37.33
N THR A 10 23.28 41.31 38.66
CA THR A 10 22.84 40.21 39.52
C THR A 10 21.31 40.17 39.63
N PRO A 11 20.68 38.98 39.61
CA PRO A 11 19.23 38.84 39.81
C PRO A 11 18.74 39.48 41.11
N LEU A 12 19.56 39.41 42.17
CA LEU A 12 19.27 40.03 43.46
C LEU A 12 19.19 41.55 43.36
N HIS A 13 20.13 42.19 42.66
CA HIS A 13 20.10 43.64 42.47
C HIS A 13 18.91 44.07 41.62
N GLY A 14 18.61 43.34 40.54
CA GLY A 14 17.40 43.57 39.73
C GLY A 14 16.11 43.48 40.55
N PHE A 15 15.99 42.48 41.42
CA PHE A 15 14.87 42.36 42.38
C PHE A 15 14.78 43.59 43.29
N LEU A 16 15.89 44.03 43.88
CA LEU A 16 15.91 45.15 44.83
C LEU A 16 15.54 46.48 44.16
N VAL A 17 16.04 46.72 42.95
CA VAL A 17 15.67 47.90 42.15
C VAL A 17 14.17 47.89 41.89
N ASN A 18 13.62 46.76 41.45
CA ASN A 18 12.18 46.62 41.23
C ASN A 18 11.38 46.82 42.53
N TYR A 19 11.80 46.21 43.63
CA TYR A 19 11.16 46.34 44.94
C TYR A 19 11.07 47.81 45.39
N PHE A 20 12.20 48.53 45.38
CA PHE A 20 12.22 49.93 45.79
C PHE A 20 11.46 50.84 44.83
N THR A 21 11.52 50.57 43.52
CA THR A 21 10.74 51.30 42.52
C THR A 21 9.23 51.14 42.74
N GLN A 22 8.76 49.95 43.13
CA GLN A 22 7.34 49.69 43.47
C GLN A 22 6.90 50.43 44.75
N LEU A 23 7.81 50.63 45.71
CA LEU A 23 7.59 51.54 46.84
C LEU A 23 7.64 53.02 46.43
N GLY A 24 7.98 53.30 45.16
CA GLY A 24 8.17 54.61 44.58
C GLY A 24 9.44 55.31 45.04
N ALA A 25 10.43 54.56 45.49
CA ALA A 25 11.77 55.04 45.76
C ALA A 25 12.64 54.95 44.50
N ASN A 26 13.61 55.86 44.38
CA ASN A 26 14.62 55.85 43.33
C ASN A 26 15.91 55.22 43.86
N VAL A 27 16.43 54.24 43.13
CA VAL A 27 17.76 53.68 43.40
C VAL A 27 18.79 54.50 42.65
N VAL A 28 19.78 55.02 43.37
CA VAL A 28 20.88 55.83 42.86
C VAL A 28 22.18 55.10 43.20
N ASP A 29 22.85 54.56 42.18
CA ASP A 29 24.17 53.97 42.33
C ASP A 29 25.20 55.08 42.54
N LEU A 30 25.70 55.18 43.78
CA LEU A 30 26.60 56.28 44.16
C LEU A 30 28.08 55.89 44.10
N GLN A 31 28.47 54.62 44.31
CA GLN A 31 29.87 54.15 44.33
C GLN A 31 30.01 52.65 43.98
N GLU A 32 31.21 52.17 43.61
CA GLU A 32 31.50 50.75 43.31
C GLU A 32 31.14 49.76 44.45
N THR A 33 30.95 50.25 45.67
CA THR A 33 30.84 49.44 46.88
C THR A 33 29.49 49.53 47.59
N TYR A 34 28.62 50.49 47.26
CA TYR A 34 27.28 50.62 47.82
C TYR A 34 26.36 51.50 46.94
N PHE A 35 25.05 51.32 47.10
CA PHE A 35 24.02 52.12 46.43
C PHE A 35 23.10 52.81 47.44
N GLU A 36 22.47 53.91 47.02
CA GLU A 36 21.55 54.69 47.84
C GLU A 36 20.12 54.57 47.30
N VAL A 37 19.16 54.41 48.20
CA VAL A 37 17.73 54.39 47.91
C VAL A 37 17.12 55.65 48.47
N VAL A 38 16.47 56.43 47.61
CA VAL A 38 15.81 57.69 47.94
C VAL A 38 14.29 57.50 47.85
N THR A 39 13.59 57.51 48.97
CA THR A 39 12.13 57.35 49.03
C THR A 39 11.40 58.62 48.56
N LYS A 40 10.08 58.53 48.30
CA LYS A 40 9.27 59.67 47.80
C LYS A 40 9.31 60.91 48.70
N ASP A 41 9.45 60.72 50.01
CA ASP A 41 9.59 61.75 51.03
C ASP A 41 11.02 62.31 51.15
N GLY A 42 11.95 61.83 50.32
CA GLY A 42 13.34 62.28 50.26
C GLY A 42 14.27 61.61 51.28
N ALA A 43 13.78 60.63 52.06
CA ALA A 43 14.65 59.89 52.97
C ALA A 43 15.64 59.01 52.19
N LYS A 44 16.87 58.93 52.70
CA LYS A 44 17.99 58.24 52.04
C LYS A 44 18.44 57.06 52.88
N ARG A 45 18.57 55.88 52.28
CA ARG A 45 19.14 54.68 52.91
C ARG A 45 20.21 54.09 52.02
N ARG A 46 21.30 53.60 52.60
CA ARG A 46 22.44 53.04 51.86
C ARG A 46 22.57 51.55 52.08
N PHE A 47 22.89 50.84 51.02
CA PHE A 47 22.99 49.39 51.03
C PHE A 47 24.26 48.91 50.32
N THR A 48 24.87 47.85 50.81
CA THR A 48 26.07 47.23 50.21
C THR A 48 25.93 45.71 50.14
N TYR A 49 26.60 45.09 49.16
CA TYR A 49 26.77 43.64 49.09
C TYR A 49 28.05 43.17 49.83
N SER A 50 28.94 44.09 50.20
CA SER A 50 30.22 43.77 50.84
C SER A 50 30.12 43.80 52.37
N SER A 51 30.42 42.67 53.01
CA SER A 51 30.47 42.59 54.47
C SER A 51 31.52 43.51 55.08
N ALA A 52 32.66 43.72 54.39
CA ALA A 52 33.71 44.64 54.83
C ALA A 52 33.21 46.09 54.88
N VAL A 53 32.50 46.52 53.83
CA VAL A 53 31.98 47.89 53.72
C VAL A 53 30.88 48.15 54.76
N ALA A 54 30.03 47.16 55.04
CA ALA A 54 29.02 47.26 56.08
C ALA A 54 29.62 47.25 57.50
N ALA A 55 30.76 46.58 57.71
CA ALA A 55 31.44 46.55 59.00
C ALA A 55 32.18 47.87 59.31
N GLU A 56 32.69 48.55 58.27
CA GLU A 56 33.39 49.84 58.40
C GLU A 56 32.44 51.04 58.53
N ASN A 57 31.15 50.88 58.19
CA ASN A 57 30.19 51.99 58.21
C ASN A 57 28.80 51.55 58.72
N GLU A 58 28.47 51.96 59.95
CA GLU A 58 27.20 51.62 60.60
C GLU A 58 25.95 52.14 59.86
N ASN A 59 26.10 53.13 58.98
CA ASN A 59 25.00 53.70 58.20
C ASN A 59 24.73 52.99 56.87
N ILE A 60 25.47 51.91 56.55
CA ILE A 60 25.30 51.13 55.33
C ILE A 60 24.84 49.72 55.68
N GLU A 61 23.66 49.35 55.22
CA GLU A 61 23.08 48.04 55.52
C GLU A 61 23.59 46.96 54.55
N LEU A 62 24.00 45.81 55.10
CA LEU A 62 24.45 44.66 54.31
C LEU A 62 23.26 43.93 53.67
N LEU A 63 23.38 43.59 52.38
CA LEU A 63 22.44 42.78 51.60
C LEU A 63 23.06 41.44 51.19
N ALA A 64 23.35 40.61 52.18
CA ALA A 64 23.85 39.25 51.98
C ALA A 64 22.86 38.21 52.54
N PRO A 65 22.90 36.94 52.09
CA PRO A 65 22.11 35.87 52.69
C PRO A 65 22.27 35.82 54.21
N GLY A 66 21.15 35.83 54.95
CA GLY A 66 21.14 35.85 56.41
C GLY A 66 21.27 37.24 57.05
N SER A 67 21.54 38.30 56.28
CA SER A 67 21.54 39.68 56.81
C SER A 67 20.13 40.14 57.22
N ARG A 68 20.04 40.96 58.28
CA ARG A 68 18.75 41.47 58.78
C ARG A 68 18.04 42.36 57.75
N ALA A 69 18.79 43.18 57.02
CA ALA A 69 18.22 44.11 56.05
C ALA A 69 17.60 43.37 54.87
N LEU A 70 18.32 42.39 54.31
CA LEU A 70 17.80 41.57 53.22
C LEU A 70 16.61 40.72 53.67
N LYS A 71 16.68 40.12 54.86
CA LYS A 71 15.55 39.37 55.43
C LYS A 71 14.31 40.25 55.59
N ARG A 72 14.45 41.45 56.15
CA ARG A 72 13.34 42.41 56.30
C ARG A 72 12.73 42.79 54.95
N ILE A 73 13.55 43.03 53.93
CA ILE A 73 13.07 43.35 52.57
C ILE A 73 12.31 42.16 51.98
N PHE A 74 12.82 40.94 52.11
CA PHE A 74 12.11 39.75 51.64
C PHE A 74 10.80 39.51 52.40
N ASP A 75 10.80 39.64 53.73
CA ASP A 75 9.60 39.49 54.56
C ASP A 75 8.53 40.53 54.19
N GLU A 76 8.93 41.79 53.97
CA GLU A 76 8.03 42.86 53.54
C GLU A 76 7.50 42.64 52.12
N ALA A 77 8.38 42.25 51.18
CA ALA A 77 7.99 41.92 49.82
C ALA A 77 7.03 40.73 49.77
N ALA A 78 7.31 39.67 50.55
CA ALA A 78 6.45 38.50 50.67
C ALA A 78 5.09 38.86 51.29
N THR A 79 5.06 39.72 52.31
CA THR A 79 3.81 40.17 52.93
C THR A 79 2.98 40.99 51.95
N ARG A 80 3.59 41.93 51.21
CA ARG A 80 2.90 42.76 50.22
C ARG A 80 2.47 41.97 48.97
N GLY A 81 3.21 40.90 48.63
CA GLY A 81 2.90 40.00 47.52
C GLY A 81 2.08 38.77 47.92
N SER A 82 1.65 38.66 49.18
CA SER A 82 0.95 37.48 49.71
C SER A 82 -0.43 37.28 49.08
N ALA A 83 -1.04 38.35 48.56
CA ALA A 83 -2.26 38.31 47.78
C ALA A 83 -2.17 39.27 46.59
N ALA A 84 -2.34 38.76 45.37
CA ALA A 84 -2.43 39.61 44.18
C ALA A 84 -3.50 39.10 43.21
N VAL A 85 -4.09 40.04 42.47
CA VAL A 85 -4.99 39.75 41.35
C VAL A 85 -4.28 40.08 40.05
N LEU A 86 -4.16 39.08 39.19
CA LEU A 86 -3.51 39.16 37.89
C LEU A 86 -4.53 38.87 36.80
N LEU A 87 -4.39 39.56 35.67
CA LEU A 87 -5.16 39.34 34.45
C LEU A 87 -4.23 38.77 33.38
N PHE A 88 -4.60 37.61 32.85
CA PHE A 88 -3.94 37.01 31.71
C PHE A 88 -4.51 37.60 30.42
N LYS A 89 -3.66 38.25 29.61
CA LYS A 89 -4.03 38.77 28.30
C LYS A 89 -3.22 38.08 27.23
N GLN A 90 -3.90 37.68 26.15
CA GLN A 90 -3.25 37.30 24.90
C GLN A 90 -3.82 38.15 23.76
N SER A 91 -2.98 38.48 22.78
CA SER A 91 -3.43 39.03 21.50
C SER A 91 -4.03 37.92 20.61
N GLN A 92 -4.75 38.33 19.58
CA GLN A 92 -5.23 37.43 18.52
C GLN A 92 -4.08 36.59 17.94
N ASP A 93 -2.97 37.24 17.59
CA ASP A 93 -1.79 36.58 17.01
C ASP A 93 -1.20 35.52 17.96
N GLN A 94 -1.15 35.80 19.26
CA GLN A 94 -0.68 34.83 20.26
C GLN A 94 -1.60 33.61 20.38
N VAL A 95 -2.92 33.79 20.22
CA VAL A 95 -3.89 32.69 20.21
C VAL A 95 -3.76 31.87 18.91
N GLU A 96 -3.61 32.53 17.77
CA GLU A 96 -3.36 31.88 16.47
C GLU A 96 -2.08 31.04 16.50
N ASP A 97 -0.98 31.61 16.95
CA ASP A 97 0.30 30.92 17.11
C ASP A 97 0.18 29.73 18.07
N PHE A 98 -0.56 29.88 19.16
CA PHE A 98 -0.79 28.80 20.12
C PHE A 98 -1.54 27.62 19.50
N VAL A 99 -2.63 27.88 18.76
CA VAL A 99 -3.40 26.85 18.07
C VAL A 99 -2.54 26.19 16.97
N ALA A 100 -1.83 26.98 16.17
CA ALA A 100 -0.94 26.47 15.12
C ALA A 100 0.20 25.60 15.70
N GLN A 101 0.72 25.94 16.88
CA GLN A 101 1.71 25.12 17.59
C GLN A 101 1.14 23.84 18.19
N LYS A 102 -0.18 23.70 18.35
CA LYS A 102 -0.83 22.51 18.92
C LYS A 102 -1.53 21.64 17.87
N TRP A 103 -1.61 22.11 16.63
CA TRP A 103 -2.28 21.42 15.52
C TRP A 103 -1.28 21.17 14.38
N GLN A 104 -1.34 20.00 13.75
CA GLN A 104 -0.45 19.62 12.65
C GLN A 104 -1.25 19.26 11.40
N ASN A 105 -0.73 19.72 10.26
CA ASN A 105 -1.33 19.51 8.94
C ASN A 105 -1.01 18.12 8.33
N THR A 106 -0.14 17.29 8.94
CA THR A 106 0.26 15.98 8.39
C THR A 106 0.71 14.99 9.48
N SER A 107 0.65 13.68 9.17
CA SER A 107 0.97 12.53 10.04
C SER A 107 2.45 12.36 10.43
N ARG A 108 3.30 13.37 10.25
CA ARG A 108 4.72 13.25 10.61
C ARG A 108 4.93 13.53 12.09
N CYS A 109 5.75 12.70 12.73
CA CYS A 109 6.18 12.91 14.11
C CYS A 109 6.85 14.28 14.26
N CYS A 110 6.66 14.98 15.39
CA CYS A 110 7.21 16.32 15.59
C CYS A 110 8.75 16.36 15.44
N ASP A 111 9.27 17.47 14.91
CA ASP A 111 10.71 17.71 14.69
C ASP A 111 11.55 17.68 15.99
N LYS A 112 10.89 17.68 17.15
CA LYS A 112 11.50 17.68 18.48
C LYS A 112 11.72 16.28 19.06
N CYS A 113 11.49 15.20 18.31
CA CYS A 113 11.74 13.83 18.78
C CYS A 113 13.25 13.61 18.98
N PRO A 114 13.77 13.51 20.22
CA PRO A 114 15.22 13.55 20.45
C PRO A 114 15.95 12.25 20.06
N GLN A 115 15.21 11.17 19.75
CA GLN A 115 15.80 9.83 19.69
C GLN A 115 16.11 9.30 18.28
N TYR A 116 15.55 9.84 17.19
CA TYR A 116 15.91 9.37 15.84
C TYR A 116 15.70 10.47 14.81
N GLY A 117 16.74 10.76 14.02
CA GLY A 117 16.71 11.75 12.92
C GLY A 117 15.77 11.40 11.76
N GLU A 118 15.19 10.19 11.74
CA GLU A 118 14.17 9.76 10.79
C GLU A 118 13.17 8.84 11.51
N CYS A 119 12.00 9.36 11.89
CA CYS A 119 10.95 8.55 12.50
C CYS A 119 10.23 7.75 11.40
N ASN A 120 10.45 6.44 11.36
CA ASN A 120 9.91 5.53 10.34
C ASN A 120 8.58 4.87 10.77
N TYR A 121 7.86 5.47 11.71
CA TYR A 121 6.58 4.98 12.21
C TYR A 121 5.44 5.85 11.69
N ASP A 122 4.38 5.23 11.16
CA ASP A 122 3.11 5.89 10.85
C ASP A 122 2.31 6.33 12.11
N LYS A 123 2.89 6.17 13.31
CA LYS A 123 2.31 6.50 14.62
C LYS A 123 3.39 6.99 15.60
N CYS A 124 3.02 7.81 16.59
CA CYS A 124 3.94 8.22 17.67
C CYS A 124 4.55 7.02 18.41
N CYS A 125 5.87 7.08 18.67
CA CYS A 125 6.60 6.02 19.36
C CYS A 125 6.09 5.78 20.81
N PRO A 126 5.99 4.50 21.23
CA PRO A 126 6.38 3.95 22.53
C PRO A 126 6.68 4.86 23.72
N ILE A 127 7.72 5.64 23.49
CA ILE A 127 8.65 6.12 24.50
C ILE A 127 8.83 7.64 24.39
N CYS A 128 8.01 8.32 23.57
CA CYS A 128 8.12 9.78 23.41
C CYS A 128 7.92 10.47 24.77
N PRO A 129 8.91 11.20 25.31
CA PRO A 129 8.78 11.89 26.59
C PRO A 129 7.78 13.06 26.56
N ALA A 130 7.38 13.52 25.36
CA ALA A 130 6.35 14.55 25.15
C ALA A 130 4.91 13.98 25.10
N ARG A 131 4.70 12.73 25.59
CA ARG A 131 3.53 11.86 25.36
C ARG A 131 2.15 12.35 25.83
N HIS A 132 1.94 13.63 26.12
CA HIS A 132 0.62 14.13 26.50
C HIS A 132 0.01 15.13 25.52
N ASP A 133 0.79 15.79 24.65
CA ASP A 133 0.28 16.85 23.77
C ASP A 133 0.84 16.76 22.33
N CYS A 134 0.97 15.55 21.78
CA CYS A 134 1.34 15.40 20.37
C CYS A 134 0.16 15.88 19.51
N HIS A 135 0.39 16.95 18.75
CA HIS A 135 -0.55 17.77 18.00
C HIS A 135 -1.83 17.10 17.48
N HIS A 136 -2.92 17.87 17.47
CA HIS A 136 -4.14 17.47 16.79
C HIS A 136 -3.91 17.37 15.27
N LEU A 137 -4.22 16.22 14.66
CA LEU A 137 -3.93 15.95 13.25
C LEU A 137 -5.16 16.24 12.37
N ILE A 138 -5.01 17.14 11.39
CA ILE A 138 -6.00 17.39 10.35
C ILE A 138 -5.62 16.62 9.09
N VAL A 139 -6.49 15.70 8.64
CA VAL A 139 -6.33 14.97 7.39
C VAL A 139 -7.26 15.53 6.32
N GLY A 140 -6.72 15.78 5.13
CA GLY A 140 -7.49 16.24 3.96
C GLY A 140 -7.67 17.76 3.86
N SER A 141 -7.08 18.53 4.77
CA SER A 141 -7.08 20.00 4.71
C SER A 141 -5.95 20.56 5.59
N ARG A 142 -5.84 21.89 5.67
CA ARG A 142 -4.87 22.60 6.51
C ARG A 142 -5.55 23.74 7.25
N LEU A 143 -4.98 24.11 8.40
CA LEU A 143 -5.41 25.31 9.12
C LEU A 143 -5.19 26.55 8.25
N HIS A 144 -6.25 27.32 8.02
CA HIS A 144 -6.22 28.57 7.27
C HIS A 144 -6.24 29.78 8.20
N LYS A 145 -7.17 29.81 9.15
CA LYS A 145 -7.37 30.94 10.06
C LYS A 145 -7.99 30.48 11.38
N VAL A 146 -7.72 31.21 12.47
CA VAL A 146 -8.42 31.04 13.75
C VAL A 146 -9.20 32.32 14.05
N LEU A 147 -10.47 32.18 14.40
CA LEU A 147 -11.35 33.29 14.76
C LEU A 147 -11.73 33.15 16.24
N ILE A 148 -11.58 34.23 17.01
CA ILE A 148 -12.09 34.29 18.38
C ILE A 148 -13.53 34.80 18.31
N ASN A 149 -14.49 33.93 18.62
CA ASN A 149 -15.91 34.29 18.63
C ASN A 149 -16.33 34.92 19.95
N ASP A 150 -15.87 34.35 21.06
CA ASP A 150 -16.20 34.81 22.41
C ASP A 150 -15.02 34.58 23.38
N GLN A 151 -14.98 35.37 24.44
CA GLN A 151 -13.96 35.32 25.49
C GLN A 151 -14.62 35.50 26.85
N LYS A 152 -14.49 34.47 27.71
CA LYS A 152 -14.96 34.51 29.10
C LYS A 152 -13.78 34.45 30.06
N LEU A 153 -13.61 35.49 30.89
CA LEU A 153 -12.61 35.47 31.96
C LEU A 153 -13.08 34.58 33.11
N LYS A 154 -12.23 33.64 33.53
CA LYS A 154 -12.45 32.77 34.69
C LYS A 154 -11.35 32.97 35.74
N PRO A 155 -11.69 33.05 37.05
CA PRO A 155 -10.69 33.15 38.11
C PRO A 155 -10.07 31.78 38.41
N PHE A 156 -8.75 31.72 38.46
CA PHE A 156 -7.97 30.61 38.97
C PHE A 156 -7.20 31.06 40.22
N PHE A 157 -6.97 30.13 41.15
CA PHE A 157 -6.24 30.43 42.39
C PHE A 157 -4.94 29.63 42.41
N GLN A 158 -3.81 30.33 42.37
CA GLN A 158 -2.50 29.72 42.59
C GLN A 158 -2.10 29.89 44.05
N PHE A 159 -1.95 28.77 44.75
CA PHE A 159 -1.50 28.74 46.13
C PHE A 159 -0.04 28.29 46.20
N THR A 160 0.73 28.95 47.06
CA THR A 160 2.09 28.53 47.42
C THR A 160 2.12 28.11 48.87
N PHE A 161 2.51 26.86 49.11
CA PHE A 161 2.66 26.29 50.45
C PHE A 161 4.13 26.00 50.73
N LEU A 162 4.56 26.33 51.95
CA LEU A 162 5.78 25.80 52.53
C LEU A 162 5.41 24.59 53.38
N VAL A 163 5.99 23.44 53.05
CA VAL A 163 5.86 22.22 53.84
C VAL A 163 7.19 21.97 54.53
N GLU A 164 7.19 22.07 55.84
CA GLU A 164 8.34 21.78 56.69
C GLU A 164 8.15 20.40 57.31
N ILE A 165 8.96 19.44 56.85
CA ILE A 165 9.03 18.10 57.43
C ILE A 165 10.15 18.11 58.46
N LEU A 166 9.73 18.12 59.73
CA LEU A 166 10.61 18.12 60.88
C LEU A 166 10.78 16.69 61.41
N ASN A 167 11.96 16.14 61.18
CA ASN A 167 12.47 14.99 61.91
C ASN A 167 13.62 15.49 62.81
N PRO A 168 13.74 15.06 64.09
CA PRO A 168 14.84 15.50 64.96
C PRO A 168 16.25 15.28 64.40
N VAL A 169 16.41 14.46 63.37
CA VAL A 169 17.69 14.22 62.66
C VAL A 169 17.82 15.07 61.38
N ARG A 170 16.71 15.47 60.75
CA ARG A 170 16.71 16.14 59.44
C ARG A 170 15.52 17.08 59.32
N LYS A 171 15.79 18.34 59.01
CA LYS A 171 14.79 19.30 58.53
C LYS A 171 14.77 19.25 57.00
N GLN A 172 13.60 19.11 56.40
CA GLN A 172 13.39 19.21 54.96
C GLN A 172 12.26 20.19 54.70
N ASP A 173 12.56 21.20 53.89
CA ASP A 173 11.62 22.24 53.52
C ASP A 173 11.33 22.11 52.02
N GLU A 174 10.06 22.09 51.65
CA GLU A 174 9.64 21.93 50.26
C GLU A 174 8.55 22.96 49.93
N LEU A 175 8.71 23.63 48.79
CA LEU A 175 7.72 24.56 48.27
C LEU A 175 6.81 23.84 47.29
N PHE A 176 5.51 23.94 47.54
CA PHE A 176 4.48 23.41 46.68
C PHE A 176 3.68 24.55 46.08
N HIS A 177 3.51 24.51 44.76
CA HIS A 177 2.66 25.43 44.03
C HIS A 177 1.53 24.64 43.37
N VAL A 178 0.31 25.12 43.48
CA VAL A 178 -0.86 24.49 42.85
C VAL A 178 -1.79 25.56 42.31
N LEU A 179 -2.17 25.43 41.04
CA LEU A 179 -3.19 26.25 40.41
C LEU A 179 -4.53 25.49 40.50
N VAL A 180 -5.59 26.15 40.94
CA VAL A 180 -6.90 25.53 41.18
C VAL A 180 -7.97 26.27 40.39
N ASP A 181 -8.77 25.50 39.64
CA ASP A 181 -10.05 25.98 39.14
C ASP A 181 -11.09 25.83 40.27
N PRO A 182 -11.65 26.94 40.79
CA PRO A 182 -12.61 26.90 41.88
C PRO A 182 -13.96 26.27 41.48
N GLU A 183 -14.33 26.25 40.20
CA GLU A 183 -15.65 25.78 39.76
C GLU A 183 -15.75 24.25 39.77
N ASP A 184 -14.71 23.55 39.31
CA ASP A 184 -14.69 22.09 39.22
C ASP A 184 -13.66 21.41 40.15
N GLY A 185 -12.86 22.20 40.88
CA GLY A 185 -11.87 21.72 41.84
C GLY A 185 -10.66 21.05 41.20
N LYS A 186 -10.49 21.14 39.87
CA LYS A 186 -9.31 20.59 39.20
C LYS A 186 -8.07 21.37 39.60
N THR A 187 -6.98 20.62 39.70
CA THR A 187 -5.66 21.15 40.06
C THR A 187 -4.72 21.00 38.88
N PHE A 188 -3.91 22.03 38.67
CA PHE A 188 -2.96 22.15 37.57
C PHE A 188 -1.59 22.51 38.13
N GLU A 189 -0.56 22.25 37.33
CA GLU A 189 0.77 22.81 37.61
C GLU A 189 0.69 24.35 37.59
N PRO A 190 1.54 25.03 38.38
CA PRO A 190 1.62 26.49 38.34
C PRO A 190 1.93 26.98 36.93
N LEU A 191 1.48 28.20 36.60
CA LEU A 191 1.82 28.82 35.32
C LEU A 191 3.34 28.93 35.19
N ILE A 192 3.86 28.52 34.04
CA ILE A 192 5.29 28.49 33.76
C ILE A 192 5.82 29.94 33.72
N PRO A 193 7.01 30.26 34.26
CA PRO A 193 7.54 31.63 34.31
C PRO A 193 7.54 32.37 32.96
N GLU A 194 7.77 31.72 31.82
CA GLU A 194 7.73 32.40 30.52
C GLU A 194 6.33 32.92 30.16
N ILE A 195 5.27 32.22 30.62
CA ILE A 195 3.87 32.62 30.46
C ILE A 195 3.54 33.80 31.38
N ILE A 196 4.15 33.83 32.57
CA ILE A 196 3.99 34.87 33.59
C ILE A 196 4.59 36.21 33.11
N GLU A 197 5.81 36.19 32.57
CA GLU A 197 6.57 37.41 32.25
C GLU A 197 5.99 38.22 31.07
N THR A 198 5.24 37.58 30.17
CA THR A 198 4.77 38.23 28.93
C THR A 198 3.29 38.60 28.93
N ASN A 199 2.46 37.91 29.72
CA ASN A 199 1.00 37.97 29.54
C ASN A 199 0.21 38.30 30.82
N LEU A 200 0.87 38.41 31.98
CA LEU A 200 0.19 38.76 33.24
C LEU A 200 0.32 40.24 33.57
N TYR A 201 -0.83 40.86 33.83
CA TYR A 201 -0.94 42.26 34.22
C TYR A 201 -1.58 42.36 35.61
N HIS A 202 -1.04 43.22 36.47
CA HIS A 202 -1.71 43.52 37.74
C HIS A 202 -3.08 44.18 37.48
N ASP A 203 -4.13 43.60 38.06
CA ASP A 203 -5.44 44.26 38.07
C ASP A 203 -5.42 45.41 39.09
N LYS A 204 -5.86 46.60 38.68
CA LYS A 204 -5.93 47.79 39.54
C LYS A 204 -7.24 47.83 40.35
N GLY A 205 -7.78 46.66 40.70
CA GLY A 205 -8.97 46.51 41.55
C GLY A 205 -10.30 46.58 40.82
N GLN A 206 -10.38 46.08 39.58
CA GLN A 206 -11.61 46.08 38.79
C GLN A 206 -12.32 44.72 38.77
N LEU A 207 -11.61 43.63 39.08
CA LEU A 207 -12.16 42.27 38.96
C LEU A 207 -12.74 41.75 40.28
N PRO A 208 -13.98 41.21 40.27
CA PRO A 208 -14.69 40.83 41.49
C PRO A 208 -14.19 39.51 42.08
N LEU A 209 -13.62 39.54 43.28
CA LEU A 209 -13.19 38.33 44.00
C LEU A 209 -14.32 37.76 44.86
N SER A 210 -14.73 36.52 44.61
CA SER A 210 -15.69 35.82 45.47
C SER A 210 -14.99 35.08 46.59
N LEU A 211 -15.32 35.41 47.84
CA LEU A 211 -14.83 34.68 49.03
C LEU A 211 -15.24 33.21 49.01
N GLN A 212 -16.43 32.89 48.47
CA GLN A 212 -16.90 31.51 48.37
C GLN A 212 -16.02 30.69 47.41
N LEU A 213 -15.62 31.27 46.27
CA LEU A 213 -14.73 30.60 45.32
C LEU A 213 -13.33 30.43 45.90
N TYR A 214 -12.86 31.41 46.67
CA TYR A 214 -11.59 31.31 47.40
C TYR A 214 -11.58 30.14 48.40
N ASP A 215 -12.61 30.03 49.26
CA ASP A 215 -12.69 28.98 50.27
C ASP A 215 -12.75 27.58 49.63
N LEU A 216 -13.50 27.46 48.52
CA LEU A 216 -13.58 26.22 47.75
C LEU A 216 -12.22 25.85 47.14
N ALA A 217 -11.57 26.80 46.46
CA ALA A 217 -10.25 26.58 45.88
C ALA A 217 -9.19 26.23 46.93
N LEU A 218 -9.20 26.91 48.09
CA LEU A 218 -8.28 26.65 49.18
C LEU A 218 -8.47 25.23 49.74
N THR A 219 -9.72 24.78 49.87
CA THR A 219 -10.04 23.41 50.30
C THR A 219 -9.45 22.38 49.33
N HIS A 220 -9.61 22.58 48.02
CA HIS A 220 -9.00 21.71 47.00
C HIS A 220 -7.47 21.78 47.02
N ALA A 221 -6.89 22.95 47.24
CA ALA A 221 -5.44 23.12 47.34
C ALA A 221 -4.84 22.36 48.53
N TYR A 222 -5.46 22.44 49.71
CA TYR A 222 -5.02 21.67 50.88
C TYR A 222 -5.13 20.17 50.67
N ALA A 223 -6.22 19.69 50.05
CA ALA A 223 -6.38 18.27 49.72
C ALA A 223 -5.28 17.77 48.76
N TRP A 224 -4.93 18.60 47.76
CA TRP A 224 -3.84 18.30 46.84
C TRP A 224 -2.47 18.25 47.55
N VAL A 225 -2.18 19.25 48.39
CA VAL A 225 -0.93 19.30 49.17
C VAL A 225 -0.82 18.10 50.10
N ASP A 226 -1.89 17.76 50.85
CA ASP A 226 -1.89 16.57 51.70
C ASP A 226 -1.59 15.30 50.90
N SER A 227 -2.20 15.14 49.71
CA SER A 227 -1.88 14.01 48.82
C SER A 227 -0.39 13.92 48.44
N LYS A 228 0.25 15.05 48.12
CA LYS A 228 1.69 15.11 47.83
C LYS A 228 2.54 14.78 49.06
N ILE A 229 2.16 15.32 50.22
CA ILE A 229 2.82 15.07 51.50
C ILE A 229 2.73 13.60 51.89
N GLN A 230 1.57 12.96 51.78
CA GLN A 230 1.38 11.54 52.15
C GLN A 230 2.33 10.63 51.38
N GLY A 231 2.59 10.91 50.09
CA GLY A 231 3.57 10.20 49.28
C GLY A 231 4.99 10.29 49.86
N ASN A 232 5.45 11.51 50.16
CA ASN A 232 6.78 11.74 50.75
C ASN A 232 6.87 11.17 52.18
N LEU A 233 5.80 11.28 52.97
CA LEU A 233 5.73 10.74 54.32
C LEU A 233 5.79 9.22 54.36
N ALA A 234 5.16 8.51 53.42
CA ALA A 234 5.22 7.05 53.35
C ALA A 234 6.68 6.57 53.18
N PHE A 235 7.42 7.22 52.28
CA PHE A 235 8.84 6.94 52.06
C PHE A 235 9.70 7.26 53.29
N LEU A 236 9.51 8.44 53.89
CA LEU A 236 10.26 8.86 55.08
C LEU A 236 9.95 7.98 56.30
N ARG A 237 8.69 7.57 56.50
CA ARG A 237 8.29 6.62 57.55
C ARG A 237 8.99 5.28 57.35
N GLN A 238 9.11 4.78 56.12
CA GLN A 238 9.81 3.53 55.83
C GLN A 238 11.32 3.63 56.16
N GLN A 239 11.99 4.72 55.75
CA GLN A 239 13.40 4.95 56.09
C GLN A 239 13.59 5.05 57.61
N THR A 240 12.73 5.82 58.27
CA THR A 240 12.76 6.03 59.72
C THR A 240 12.53 4.71 60.47
N MET A 241 11.59 3.88 60.02
CA MET A 241 11.32 2.57 60.62
C MET A 241 12.53 1.63 60.54
N ARG A 242 13.28 1.65 59.43
CA ARG A 242 14.54 0.89 59.32
C ARG A 242 15.56 1.35 60.36
N SER A 243 15.80 2.66 60.47
CA SER A 243 16.74 3.21 61.45
C SER A 243 16.32 2.95 62.90
N VAL A 244 15.02 3.02 63.21
CA VAL A 244 14.49 2.68 64.53
C VAL A 244 14.68 1.19 64.82
N SER A 245 14.41 0.31 63.85
CA SER A 245 14.58 -1.14 63.99
C SER A 245 16.04 -1.53 64.22
N GLU A 246 16.98 -0.95 63.47
CA GLU A 246 18.42 -1.18 63.64
C GLU A 246 18.90 -0.73 65.03
N LYS A 247 18.49 0.47 65.47
CA LYS A 247 18.84 0.99 66.80
C LYS A 247 18.18 0.20 67.93
N ALA A 248 16.94 -0.26 67.74
CA ALA A 248 16.26 -1.12 68.70
C ALA A 248 16.96 -2.47 68.84
N ALA A 249 17.38 -3.09 67.74
CA ALA A 249 18.16 -4.33 67.75
C ALA A 249 19.52 -4.14 68.45
N ALA A 250 20.22 -3.04 68.18
CA ALA A 250 21.47 -2.70 68.86
C ALA A 250 21.27 -2.48 70.38
N LEU A 251 20.20 -1.80 70.77
CA LEU A 251 19.83 -1.60 72.17
C LEU A 251 19.52 -2.94 72.86
N GLN A 252 18.76 -3.82 72.20
CA GLN A 252 18.42 -5.16 72.70
C GLN A 252 19.68 -6.01 72.88
N HIS A 253 20.58 -6.00 71.90
CA HIS A 253 21.85 -6.73 71.97
C HIS A 253 22.70 -6.24 73.15
N ARG A 254 22.85 -4.92 73.31
CA ARG A 254 23.62 -4.33 74.43
C ARG A 254 23.05 -4.75 75.79
N LEU A 255 21.73 -4.70 75.96
CA LEU A 255 21.08 -5.07 77.22
C LEU A 255 21.16 -6.59 77.49
N LYS A 256 21.19 -7.42 76.44
CA LYS A 256 21.40 -8.87 76.58
C LYS A 256 22.81 -9.17 77.11
N MET A 257 23.84 -8.54 76.53
CA MET A 257 25.23 -8.67 77.01
C MET A 257 25.35 -8.23 78.48
N GLU A 258 24.72 -7.11 78.85
CA GLU A 258 24.70 -6.62 80.24
C GLU A 258 24.02 -7.59 81.23
N SER A 259 23.00 -8.34 80.79
CA SER A 259 22.33 -9.35 81.61
C SER A 259 23.18 -10.61 81.78
N GLU A 260 23.96 -10.99 80.76
CA GLU A 260 24.92 -12.10 80.82
C GLU A 260 26.11 -11.77 81.75
N GLU A 261 26.46 -10.48 81.89
CA GLU A 261 27.43 -9.94 82.85
C GLU A 261 26.91 -9.84 84.31
N GLY A 262 25.76 -10.45 84.62
CA GLY A 262 25.26 -10.59 86.00
C GLY A 262 24.37 -9.45 86.51
N LYS A 263 23.86 -8.57 85.64
CA LYS A 263 22.86 -7.54 86.01
C LYS A 263 21.42 -8.10 85.96
N SER A 264 20.52 -7.55 86.78
CA SER A 264 19.13 -8.03 86.90
C SER A 264 18.32 -7.96 85.57
N PRO A 265 17.63 -9.06 85.17
CA PRO A 265 16.80 -9.10 83.96
C PRO A 265 15.60 -8.14 83.99
N GLU A 266 14.99 -7.93 85.16
CA GLU A 266 13.81 -7.07 85.30
C GLU A 266 14.14 -5.59 84.99
N GLY A 267 15.33 -5.14 85.42
CA GLY A 267 15.82 -3.80 85.10
C GLY A 267 16.18 -3.62 83.62
N ALA A 268 16.55 -4.70 82.92
CA ALA A 268 16.87 -4.65 81.50
C ALA A 268 15.60 -4.45 80.64
N HIS A 269 14.49 -5.10 81.01
CA HIS A 269 13.21 -4.91 80.31
C HIS A 269 12.71 -3.46 80.41
N GLN A 270 12.75 -2.88 81.61
CA GLN A 270 12.33 -1.49 81.83
C GLN A 270 13.20 -0.49 81.06
N ARG A 271 14.53 -0.71 81.02
CA ARG A 271 15.46 0.13 80.22
C ARG A 271 15.22 -0.01 78.72
N PHE A 272 14.89 -1.22 78.25
CA PHE A 272 14.55 -1.45 76.85
C PHE A 272 13.29 -0.68 76.45
N GLU A 273 12.22 -0.78 77.25
CA GLU A 273 10.97 -0.04 77.01
C GLU A 273 11.17 1.49 77.01
N GLN A 274 11.95 2.00 77.97
CA GLN A 274 12.30 3.42 78.01
C GLN A 274 13.13 3.85 76.80
N GLY A 275 14.08 3.03 76.37
CA GLY A 275 14.88 3.27 75.18
C GLY A 275 14.06 3.24 73.90
N LEU A 276 13.07 2.34 73.78
CA LEU A 276 12.12 2.33 72.67
C LEU A 276 11.26 3.60 72.63
N LYS A 277 10.74 4.06 73.77
CA LYS A 277 9.98 5.32 73.86
C LYS A 277 10.84 6.53 73.46
N GLN A 278 12.12 6.55 73.87
CA GLN A 278 13.06 7.60 73.46
C GLN A 278 13.35 7.55 71.96
N LEU A 279 13.56 6.35 71.39
CA LEU A 279 13.74 6.19 69.94
C LEU A 279 12.49 6.64 69.17
N GLN A 280 11.29 6.23 69.59
CA GLN A 280 10.04 6.67 68.95
C GLN A 280 9.88 8.20 68.96
N LYS A 281 10.21 8.85 70.09
CA LYS A 281 10.17 10.32 70.20
C LYS A 281 11.26 10.99 69.36
N GLN A 282 12.47 10.42 69.32
CA GLN A 282 13.60 10.93 68.53
C GLN A 282 13.36 10.83 67.02
N TYR A 283 12.52 9.90 66.59
CA TYR A 283 12.24 9.64 65.18
C TYR A 283 10.80 9.99 64.79
N GLN A 284 10.10 10.76 65.63
CA GLN A 284 8.78 11.28 65.30
C GLN A 284 8.91 12.31 64.15
N ILE A 285 8.12 12.10 63.09
CA ILE A 285 8.04 13.01 61.96
C ILE A 285 6.87 13.96 62.23
N ASN A 286 7.18 15.24 62.32
CA ASN A 286 6.18 16.31 62.37
C ASN A 286 6.15 16.99 60.99
N VAL A 287 4.96 17.37 60.54
CA VAL A 287 4.78 18.13 59.30
C VAL A 287 4.02 19.38 59.63
N GLU A 288 4.57 20.51 59.22
CA GLU A 288 3.94 21.81 59.30
C GLU A 288 3.69 22.32 57.88
N VAL A 289 2.48 22.79 57.62
CA VAL A 289 2.06 23.28 56.30
C VAL A 289 1.63 24.74 56.45
N THR A 290 2.40 25.64 55.85
CA THR A 290 2.18 27.08 55.93
C THR A 290 1.79 27.61 54.56
N LEU A 291 0.64 28.27 54.45
CA LEU A 291 0.27 29.00 53.24
C LEU A 291 1.08 30.30 53.17
N LEU A 292 1.93 30.44 52.15
CA LEU A 292 2.79 31.61 51.97
C LEU A 292 2.12 32.71 51.14
N SER A 293 1.45 32.33 50.06
CA SER A 293 0.85 33.30 49.14
C SER A 293 -0.32 32.71 48.36
N VAL A 294 -1.21 33.59 47.93
CA VAL A 294 -2.33 33.31 47.03
C VAL A 294 -2.29 34.30 45.87
N LEU A 295 -2.30 33.80 44.64
CA LEU A 295 -2.45 34.61 43.44
C LEU A 295 -3.78 34.25 42.80
N VAL A 296 -4.63 35.26 42.56
CA VAL A 296 -5.85 35.08 41.78
C VAL A 296 -5.57 35.52 40.36
N ILE A 297 -5.70 34.61 39.41
CA ILE A 297 -5.33 34.80 38.03
C ILE A 297 -6.58 34.65 37.18
N TYR A 298 -7.00 35.74 36.53
CA TYR A 298 -8.10 35.71 35.58
C TYR A 298 -7.58 35.25 34.24
N ILE A 299 -7.98 34.04 33.84
CA ILE A 299 -7.56 33.42 32.59
C ILE A 299 -8.75 33.40 31.62
N PRO A 300 -8.58 33.89 30.39
CA PRO A 300 -9.62 33.85 29.37
C PRO A 300 -9.81 32.45 28.82
N GLU A 301 -11.03 31.96 28.86
CA GLU A 301 -11.50 30.83 28.06
C GLU A 301 -12.04 31.37 26.74
N TYR A 302 -11.46 30.91 25.63
CA TYR A 302 -11.84 31.36 24.29
C TYR A 302 -12.73 30.33 23.60
N GLN A 303 -13.81 30.80 22.98
CA GLN A 303 -14.55 30.05 21.98
C GLN A 303 -13.99 30.41 20.61
N LEU A 304 -13.37 29.44 19.95
CA LEU A 304 -12.68 29.63 18.68
C LEU A 304 -13.42 28.91 17.55
N GLU A 305 -13.37 29.50 16.36
CA GLU A 305 -13.65 28.83 15.10
C GLU A 305 -12.37 28.72 14.27
N ILE A 306 -11.92 27.49 14.02
CA ILE A 306 -10.79 27.22 13.14
C ILE A 306 -11.33 27.00 11.74
N GLU A 307 -10.98 27.89 10.82
CA GLU A 307 -11.27 27.75 9.40
C GLU A 307 -10.14 26.95 8.73
N LEU A 308 -10.50 25.94 7.96
CA LEU A 308 -9.59 25.14 7.15
C LEU A 308 -9.56 25.62 5.69
N GLU A 309 -8.51 25.30 4.94
CA GLU A 309 -8.36 25.71 3.51
C GLU A 309 -9.51 25.27 2.61
N ASN A 310 -10.19 24.17 2.96
CA ASN A 310 -11.36 23.67 2.24
C ASN A 310 -12.69 24.30 2.71
N GLY A 311 -12.64 25.34 3.56
CA GLY A 311 -13.81 26.05 4.09
C GLY A 311 -14.49 25.37 5.27
N SER A 312 -13.98 24.23 5.76
CA SER A 312 -14.50 23.61 6.98
C SER A 312 -14.28 24.52 8.19
N ILE A 313 -15.28 24.61 9.07
CA ILE A 313 -15.19 25.37 10.31
C ILE A 313 -15.23 24.39 11.48
N ILE A 314 -14.22 24.47 12.36
CA ILE A 314 -14.09 23.60 13.53
C ILE A 314 -14.22 24.44 14.79
N PRO A 315 -15.32 24.31 15.55
CA PRO A 315 -15.45 24.99 16.83
C PRO A 315 -14.56 24.30 17.87
N VAL A 316 -13.73 25.06 18.57
CA VAL A 316 -12.88 24.56 19.65
C VAL A 316 -12.87 25.50 20.84
N LEU A 317 -12.70 24.93 22.02
CA LEU A 317 -12.51 25.69 23.26
C LEU A 317 -11.01 25.74 23.58
N LEU A 318 -10.49 26.93 23.85
CA LEU A 318 -9.12 27.12 24.31
C LEU A 318 -9.13 27.63 25.75
N ASN A 319 -8.46 26.89 26.65
CA ASN A 319 -8.18 27.35 28.00
C ASN A 319 -6.65 27.42 28.21
N PRO A 320 -6.06 28.64 28.15
CA PRO A 320 -4.63 28.86 28.35
C PRO A 320 -4.11 28.36 29.70
N ALA A 321 -4.94 28.29 30.75
CA ALA A 321 -4.55 27.78 32.07
C ALA A 321 -4.06 26.34 32.00
N THR A 322 -4.70 25.57 31.13
CA THR A 322 -4.38 24.15 30.94
C THR A 322 -3.26 23.92 29.94
N ASN A 323 -2.79 24.98 29.27
CA ASN A 323 -1.87 24.89 28.13
C ASN A 323 -2.36 23.90 27.04
N ARG A 324 -3.68 23.74 26.91
CA ARG A 324 -4.33 22.78 26.00
C ARG A 324 -5.44 23.46 25.19
N VAL A 325 -5.54 23.05 23.93
CA VAL A 325 -6.72 23.26 23.09
C VAL A 325 -7.62 22.05 23.28
N ALA A 326 -8.91 22.25 23.53
CA ALA A 326 -9.85 21.14 23.62
C ALA A 326 -9.89 20.38 22.28
N HIS A 327 -10.04 19.05 22.34
CA HIS A 327 -10.21 18.26 21.14
C HIS A 327 -11.51 18.66 20.43
N PRO A 328 -11.48 18.83 19.10
CA PRO A 328 -12.69 19.06 18.35
C PRO A 328 -13.60 17.83 18.42
N ILE A 329 -14.89 18.08 18.25
CA ILE A 329 -15.92 17.06 18.32
C ILE A 329 -16.28 16.61 16.89
N CYS A 330 -16.41 15.31 16.68
CA CYS A 330 -16.87 14.75 15.41
C CYS A 330 -18.29 15.20 15.12
N HIS A 331 -18.51 15.80 13.94
CA HIS A 331 -19.83 16.25 13.49
C HIS A 331 -20.90 15.14 13.49
N GLU A 332 -20.49 13.90 13.22
CA GLU A 332 -21.41 12.76 13.07
C GLU A 332 -21.70 12.03 14.39
N CYS A 333 -20.66 11.69 15.17
CA CYS A 333 -20.81 10.84 16.35
C CYS A 333 -20.73 11.60 17.68
N GLY A 334 -20.40 12.89 17.67
CA GLY A 334 -20.32 13.72 18.87
C GLY A 334 -19.16 13.38 19.82
N LYS A 335 -18.22 12.52 19.42
CA LYS A 335 -17.05 12.16 20.23
C LYS A 335 -15.88 13.12 19.98
N GLU A 336 -15.05 13.32 20.99
CA GLU A 336 -13.76 14.01 20.85
C GLU A 336 -12.84 13.29 19.86
N VAL A 337 -12.11 14.07 19.08
CA VAL A 337 -11.28 13.60 17.98
C VAL A 337 -9.85 14.04 18.20
N LEU A 338 -8.89 13.12 18.10
CA LEU A 338 -7.45 13.41 18.18
C LEU A 338 -6.82 13.57 16.79
N GLU A 339 -7.26 12.75 15.86
CA GLU A 339 -6.96 12.80 14.43
C GLU A 339 -8.31 12.90 13.75
N GLY A 340 -8.54 13.95 12.97
CA GLY A 340 -9.80 14.18 12.30
C GLY A 340 -9.63 14.42 10.81
N TRP A 341 -10.71 14.18 10.09
CA TRP A 341 -10.78 14.22 8.65
C TRP A 341 -11.74 15.31 8.21
N SER A 342 -11.26 16.16 7.30
CA SER A 342 -12.06 17.21 6.70
C SER A 342 -12.77 16.67 5.47
N CYS A 343 -14.11 16.62 5.53
CA CYS A 343 -14.94 16.26 4.40
C CYS A 343 -14.96 17.38 3.36
N VAL A 344 -15.12 17.04 2.07
CA VAL A 344 -15.26 18.00 0.97
C VAL A 344 -16.40 19.01 1.14
N ASN A 345 -17.39 18.70 1.99
CA ASN A 345 -18.54 19.57 2.28
C ASN A 345 -18.38 20.42 3.55
N GLY A 346 -17.19 20.49 4.14
CA GLY A 346 -16.94 21.38 5.28
C GLY A 346 -17.06 20.72 6.66
N HIS A 347 -17.39 19.43 6.75
CA HIS A 347 -17.55 18.74 8.04
C HIS A 347 -16.25 18.14 8.56
N TYR A 348 -16.02 18.26 9.87
CA TYR A 348 -14.90 17.63 10.56
C TYR A 348 -15.34 16.37 11.30
N VAL A 349 -14.75 15.23 10.97
CA VAL A 349 -15.19 13.92 11.47
C VAL A 349 -14.05 13.02 11.92
N CYS A 350 -14.33 12.04 12.78
CA CYS A 350 -13.37 11.01 13.14
C CYS A 350 -13.22 9.95 12.02
N LYS A 351 -12.21 9.08 12.15
CA LYS A 351 -11.87 8.04 11.16
C LYS A 351 -13.04 7.12 10.84
N GLU A 352 -13.78 6.75 11.87
CA GLU A 352 -14.89 5.80 11.80
C GLU A 352 -16.10 6.40 11.07
N CYS A 353 -16.22 7.73 11.09
CA CYS A 353 -17.28 8.47 10.43
C CYS A 353 -16.83 9.05 9.08
N ALA A 354 -15.61 8.75 8.64
CA ALA A 354 -15.03 9.21 7.38
C ALA A 354 -14.91 8.05 6.39
N ASP A 355 -15.47 8.24 5.20
CA ASP A 355 -15.24 7.40 4.03
C ASP A 355 -14.34 8.15 3.04
N ARG A 356 -13.65 7.40 2.18
CA ARG A 356 -12.78 7.98 1.14
C ARG A 356 -13.17 7.46 -0.24
N CYS A 357 -13.14 8.35 -1.23
CA CYS A 357 -13.25 7.92 -2.62
C CYS A 357 -12.02 7.10 -3.00
N VAL A 358 -12.25 5.88 -3.50
CA VAL A 358 -11.16 4.98 -3.94
C VAL A 358 -10.36 5.57 -5.10
N SER A 359 -10.97 6.37 -5.96
CA SER A 359 -10.33 6.89 -7.17
C SER A 359 -9.54 8.20 -7.00
N CYS A 360 -9.99 9.12 -6.13
CA CYS A 360 -9.29 10.42 -5.94
C CYS A 360 -8.85 10.69 -4.50
N GLY A 361 -9.24 9.85 -3.54
CA GLY A 361 -8.91 10.04 -2.13
C GLY A 361 -9.72 11.11 -1.40
N ALA A 362 -10.65 11.81 -2.07
CA ALA A 362 -11.53 12.79 -1.44
C ALA A 362 -12.31 12.16 -0.26
N ILE A 363 -12.45 12.92 0.84
CA ILE A 363 -13.02 12.43 2.09
C ILE A 363 -14.48 12.88 2.22
N PHE A 364 -15.33 11.97 2.67
CA PHE A 364 -16.77 12.16 2.87
C PHE A 364 -17.14 11.72 4.28
N CYS A 365 -17.90 12.53 5.02
CA CYS A 365 -18.56 12.01 6.22
C CYS A 365 -19.74 11.10 5.83
N VAL A 366 -20.21 10.28 6.78
CA VAL A 366 -21.35 9.38 6.58
C VAL A 366 -22.56 10.10 5.98
N SER A 367 -22.95 11.26 6.52
CA SER A 367 -24.10 12.02 5.99
C SER A 367 -23.87 12.56 4.57
N CYS A 368 -22.63 12.90 4.22
CA CYS A 368 -22.31 13.37 2.86
C CYS A 368 -22.12 12.21 1.86
N SER A 369 -21.89 11.00 2.36
CA SER A 369 -21.65 9.80 1.56
C SER A 369 -22.92 9.26 0.89
N GLU A 370 -24.12 9.62 1.35
CA GLU A 370 -25.40 9.16 0.78
C GLU A 370 -25.59 9.58 -0.68
N SER A 371 -25.01 10.71 -1.06
CA SER A 371 -25.04 11.21 -2.44
C SER A 371 -24.03 10.52 -3.36
N GLN A 372 -23.18 9.65 -2.81
CA GLN A 372 -22.08 8.99 -3.51
C GLN A 372 -22.46 7.55 -3.87
N ALA A 373 -21.83 7.02 -4.93
CA ALA A 373 -22.08 5.67 -5.38
C ALA A 373 -21.06 4.70 -4.80
N ARG A 374 -21.42 3.41 -4.71
CA ARG A 374 -20.46 2.34 -4.42
C ARG A 374 -20.08 1.61 -5.71
N CYS A 375 -18.80 1.29 -5.85
CA CYS A 375 -18.29 0.51 -6.97
C CYS A 375 -18.93 -0.89 -6.94
N ALA A 376 -19.55 -1.31 -8.05
CA ALA A 376 -20.20 -2.61 -8.14
C ALA A 376 -19.23 -3.81 -8.11
N ILE A 377 -17.92 -3.57 -8.17
CA ILE A 377 -16.88 -4.61 -8.15
C ILE A 377 -16.25 -4.73 -6.76
N CYS A 378 -15.74 -3.65 -6.16
CA CYS A 378 -15.09 -3.69 -4.85
C CYS A 378 -15.96 -3.24 -3.67
N GLY A 379 -17.10 -2.57 -3.91
CA GLY A 379 -17.96 -2.04 -2.86
C GLY A 379 -17.52 -0.70 -2.26
N ASP A 380 -16.34 -0.20 -2.64
CA ASP A 380 -15.79 1.07 -2.14
C ASP A 380 -16.54 2.28 -2.68
N LEU A 381 -16.46 3.37 -1.93
CA LEU A 381 -17.10 4.64 -2.26
C LEU A 381 -16.44 5.32 -3.47
N VAL A 382 -17.26 5.86 -4.38
CA VAL A 382 -16.84 6.60 -5.56
C VAL A 382 -17.57 7.94 -5.58
N CYS A 383 -16.80 9.04 -5.60
CA CYS A 383 -17.40 10.37 -5.58
C CYS A 383 -18.14 10.71 -6.88
N ALA A 384 -18.99 11.74 -6.86
CA ALA A 384 -19.79 12.17 -7.99
C ALA A 384 -18.97 12.53 -9.24
N ASP A 385 -17.73 13.01 -9.06
CA ASP A 385 -16.82 13.35 -10.17
C ASP A 385 -16.04 12.15 -10.69
N CYS A 386 -15.86 11.12 -9.86
CA CYS A 386 -15.18 9.88 -10.24
C CYS A 386 -16.15 8.76 -10.64
N LYS A 387 -17.45 8.94 -10.43
CA LYS A 387 -18.45 7.94 -10.79
C LYS A 387 -18.46 7.79 -12.30
N THR A 388 -18.22 6.57 -12.75
CA THR A 388 -18.31 6.19 -14.15
C THR A 388 -19.13 4.92 -14.23
N SER A 389 -19.83 4.71 -15.34
CA SER A 389 -20.66 3.53 -15.56
C SER A 389 -20.07 2.68 -16.68
N CYS A 390 -20.20 1.36 -16.52
CA CYS A 390 -19.87 0.42 -17.59
C CYS A 390 -20.83 0.62 -18.76
N SER A 391 -20.30 0.85 -19.96
CA SER A 391 -21.11 1.07 -21.18
C SER A 391 -22.03 -0.12 -21.51
N LYS A 392 -21.74 -1.33 -20.99
CA LYS A 392 -22.53 -2.54 -21.24
C LYS A 392 -23.63 -2.82 -20.22
N CYS A 393 -23.32 -2.75 -18.92
CA CYS A 393 -24.27 -3.12 -17.86
C CYS A 393 -24.83 -1.93 -17.07
N GLY A 394 -24.33 -0.72 -17.33
CA GLY A 394 -24.78 0.52 -16.67
C GLY A 394 -24.39 0.65 -15.20
N LYS A 395 -23.79 -0.38 -14.59
CA LYS A 395 -23.36 -0.35 -13.18
C LYS A 395 -22.24 0.67 -12.97
N VAL A 396 -22.28 1.36 -11.83
CA VAL A 396 -21.23 2.30 -11.41
C VAL A 396 -19.99 1.54 -10.95
N VAL A 397 -18.83 1.93 -11.45
CA VAL A 397 -17.55 1.29 -11.18
C VAL A 397 -16.48 2.38 -10.97
N CYS A 398 -15.50 2.12 -10.10
CA CYS A 398 -14.37 3.02 -9.92
C CYS A 398 -13.41 2.96 -11.12
N LYS A 399 -12.56 3.98 -11.27
CA LYS A 399 -11.61 4.07 -12.39
C LYS A 399 -10.67 2.86 -12.49
N ASP A 400 -10.29 2.27 -11.36
CA ASP A 400 -9.36 1.13 -11.32
C ASP A 400 -9.97 -0.18 -11.83
N HIS A 401 -11.30 -0.28 -11.83
CA HIS A 401 -12.04 -1.45 -12.32
C HIS A 401 -12.72 -1.18 -13.67
N LEU A 402 -12.28 -0.14 -14.37
CA LEU A 402 -12.80 0.29 -15.66
C LEU A 402 -11.72 0.18 -16.72
N TYR A 403 -12.01 -0.55 -17.79
CA TYR A 403 -11.04 -0.91 -18.82
C TYR A 403 -11.55 -0.53 -20.21
N PRO A 404 -10.74 0.12 -21.05
CA PRO A 404 -11.14 0.47 -22.40
C PRO A 404 -11.10 -0.76 -23.32
N CYS A 405 -12.14 -0.94 -24.13
CA CYS A 405 -12.11 -1.93 -25.21
C CYS A 405 -11.11 -1.48 -26.29
N HIS A 406 -10.19 -2.36 -26.68
CA HIS A 406 -9.19 -2.06 -27.70
C HIS A 406 -9.77 -1.67 -29.07
N HIS A 407 -10.95 -2.21 -29.43
CA HIS A 407 -11.55 -1.96 -30.74
C HIS A 407 -12.45 -0.72 -30.81
N CYS A 408 -13.25 -0.44 -29.78
CA CYS A 408 -14.18 0.71 -29.80
C CYS A 408 -13.87 1.82 -28.80
N GLY A 409 -12.91 1.63 -27.90
CA GLY A 409 -12.56 2.59 -26.85
C GLY A 409 -13.57 2.69 -25.70
N GLU A 410 -14.72 2.02 -25.81
CA GLU A 410 -15.75 2.00 -24.76
C GLU A 410 -15.24 1.40 -23.46
N TYR A 411 -15.66 1.99 -22.34
CA TYR A 411 -15.21 1.60 -21.01
C TYR A 411 -16.11 0.52 -20.39
N LEU A 412 -15.49 -0.55 -19.91
CA LEU A 412 -16.16 -1.75 -19.41
C LEU A 412 -15.69 -2.09 -18.01
N CYS A 413 -16.58 -2.67 -17.23
CA CYS A 413 -16.20 -3.28 -15.96
C CYS A 413 -15.55 -4.65 -16.17
N LEU A 414 -14.84 -5.13 -15.14
CA LEU A 414 -14.16 -6.42 -15.13
C LEU A 414 -15.07 -7.63 -15.47
N SER A 415 -16.39 -7.54 -15.27
CA SER A 415 -17.32 -8.62 -15.62
C SER A 415 -17.88 -8.54 -17.04
N CYS A 416 -17.69 -7.43 -17.74
CA CYS A 416 -18.15 -7.22 -19.12
C CYS A 416 -17.01 -7.18 -20.13
N ILE A 417 -15.76 -7.27 -19.65
CA ILE A 417 -14.57 -7.34 -20.47
C ILE A 417 -14.17 -8.80 -20.69
N ASN A 418 -13.68 -9.06 -21.89
CA ASN A 418 -13.08 -10.31 -22.29
C ASN A 418 -11.63 -10.05 -22.74
N ILE A 419 -10.76 -11.04 -22.56
CA ILE A 419 -9.36 -10.96 -23.02
C ILE A 419 -9.21 -11.87 -24.24
N CYS A 420 -8.65 -11.35 -25.33
CA CYS A 420 -8.32 -12.18 -26.48
C CYS A 420 -7.16 -13.13 -26.15
N GLN A 421 -7.37 -14.43 -26.28
CA GLN A 421 -6.30 -15.40 -25.98
C GLN A 421 -5.12 -15.40 -26.95
N SER A 422 -5.24 -14.74 -28.12
CA SER A 422 -4.18 -14.68 -29.11
C SER A 422 -3.30 -13.43 -29.00
N CYS A 423 -3.85 -12.29 -28.54
CA CYS A 423 -3.11 -11.04 -28.46
C CYS A 423 -3.19 -10.35 -27.09
N GLU A 424 -3.87 -10.96 -26.12
CA GLU A 424 -4.01 -10.52 -24.73
C GLU A 424 -4.67 -9.14 -24.56
N LYS A 425 -5.34 -8.65 -25.61
CA LYS A 425 -6.03 -7.35 -25.58
C LYS A 425 -7.43 -7.45 -24.96
N ASP A 426 -7.79 -6.38 -24.28
CA ASP A 426 -9.07 -6.14 -23.59
C ASP A 426 -10.20 -5.76 -24.55
N LEU A 427 -11.33 -6.47 -24.48
CA LEU A 427 -12.39 -6.41 -25.48
C LEU A 427 -13.78 -6.45 -24.87
N CYS A 428 -14.72 -5.75 -25.50
CA CYS A 428 -16.13 -5.94 -25.18
C CYS A 428 -16.63 -7.27 -25.74
N VAL A 429 -17.72 -7.78 -25.16
CA VAL A 429 -18.37 -9.02 -25.59
C VAL A 429 -18.70 -9.03 -27.09
N THR A 430 -19.05 -7.88 -27.68
CA THR A 430 -19.41 -7.79 -29.11
C THR A 430 -18.22 -7.86 -30.06
N HIS A 431 -17.01 -7.54 -29.59
CA HIS A 431 -15.76 -7.67 -30.35
C HIS A 431 -14.99 -8.95 -29.98
N THR A 432 -15.69 -9.93 -29.40
CA THR A 432 -15.15 -11.26 -29.13
C THR A 432 -15.98 -12.35 -29.79
N LYS A 433 -15.28 -13.31 -30.40
CA LYS A 433 -15.83 -14.54 -30.97
C LYS A 433 -15.26 -15.73 -30.20
N LYS A 434 -15.95 -16.88 -30.24
CA LYS A 434 -15.46 -18.14 -29.67
C LYS A 434 -14.81 -19.01 -30.74
N CYS A 435 -13.65 -19.57 -30.43
CA CYS A 435 -13.01 -20.57 -31.28
C CYS A 435 -13.84 -21.87 -31.28
N SER A 436 -14.20 -22.37 -32.46
CA SER A 436 -15.02 -23.58 -32.60
C SER A 436 -14.34 -24.88 -32.16
N CYS A 437 -13.04 -24.85 -31.82
CA CYS A 437 -12.28 -26.02 -31.39
C CYS A 437 -12.07 -26.11 -29.87
N CYS A 438 -12.06 -24.98 -29.16
CA CYS A 438 -11.66 -24.92 -27.74
C CYS A 438 -12.44 -23.89 -26.92
N ASP A 439 -13.43 -23.22 -27.51
CA ASP A 439 -14.25 -22.15 -26.92
C ASP A 439 -13.52 -20.88 -26.43
N SER A 440 -12.22 -20.80 -26.68
CA SER A 440 -11.40 -19.61 -26.40
C SER A 440 -11.91 -18.35 -27.08
N LEU A 441 -11.86 -17.23 -26.35
CA LEU A 441 -12.29 -15.92 -26.84
C LEU A 441 -11.19 -15.25 -27.68
N ILE A 442 -11.56 -14.78 -28.85
CA ILE A 442 -10.67 -14.13 -29.82
C ILE A 442 -11.30 -12.87 -30.40
N CYS A 443 -10.46 -11.87 -30.70
CA CYS A 443 -10.91 -10.67 -31.40
C CYS A 443 -11.17 -10.95 -32.88
N ASP A 444 -11.82 -10.00 -33.55
CA ASP A 444 -12.08 -10.07 -34.99
C ASP A 444 -10.79 -10.18 -35.80
N ASP A 445 -9.74 -9.43 -35.44
CA ASP A 445 -8.44 -9.44 -36.13
C ASP A 445 -7.68 -10.77 -35.96
N CYS A 446 -7.86 -11.46 -34.83
CA CYS A 446 -7.23 -12.74 -34.55
C CYS A 446 -8.08 -13.93 -35.01
N SER A 447 -9.31 -13.68 -35.49
CA SER A 447 -10.23 -14.72 -35.92
C SER A 447 -9.90 -15.17 -37.35
N ILE A 448 -9.68 -16.48 -37.52
CA ILE A 448 -9.41 -17.09 -38.83
C ILE A 448 -10.58 -17.99 -39.21
N GLY A 449 -11.20 -17.74 -40.35
CA GLY A 449 -12.24 -18.60 -40.90
C GLY A 449 -11.66 -19.83 -41.60
N CYS A 450 -12.36 -20.96 -41.54
CA CYS A 450 -12.05 -22.10 -42.38
C CYS A 450 -12.38 -21.78 -43.86
N ASN A 451 -11.44 -21.99 -44.78
CA ASN A 451 -11.64 -21.70 -46.21
C ASN A 451 -12.48 -22.74 -46.96
N GLU A 452 -13.21 -23.60 -46.25
CA GLU A 452 -14.09 -24.60 -46.87
C GLU A 452 -15.48 -23.97 -47.05
N ALA A 453 -16.04 -24.03 -48.26
CA ALA A 453 -17.22 -23.24 -48.65
C ALA A 453 -18.44 -23.42 -47.74
N ASN A 454 -18.57 -24.57 -47.06
CA ASN A 454 -19.69 -24.88 -46.16
C ASN A 454 -19.27 -24.97 -44.69
N CYS A 455 -18.11 -24.42 -44.32
CA CYS A 455 -17.59 -24.46 -42.95
C CYS A 455 -17.54 -23.07 -42.33
N ASN A 456 -18.45 -22.79 -41.40
CA ASN A 456 -18.48 -21.53 -40.64
C ASN A 456 -17.64 -21.58 -39.35
N LYS A 457 -16.67 -22.51 -39.25
CA LYS A 457 -15.83 -22.62 -38.06
C LYS A 457 -14.86 -21.44 -37.99
N ILE A 458 -14.81 -20.80 -36.82
CA ILE A 458 -13.89 -19.71 -36.50
C ILE A 458 -12.78 -20.28 -35.63
N LEU A 459 -11.55 -20.02 -36.00
CA LEU A 459 -10.36 -20.63 -35.41
C LEU A 459 -9.44 -19.57 -34.82
N LEU A 460 -8.77 -19.95 -33.74
CA LEU A 460 -7.51 -19.34 -33.34
C LEU A 460 -6.44 -19.62 -34.40
N ARG A 461 -5.44 -18.75 -34.52
CA ARG A 461 -4.30 -18.94 -35.43
C ARG A 461 -3.61 -20.28 -35.24
N ASP A 462 -3.41 -20.70 -34.00
CA ASP A 462 -2.75 -21.98 -33.69
C ASP A 462 -3.62 -23.21 -34.02
N HIS A 463 -4.93 -23.01 -34.19
CA HIS A 463 -5.86 -24.08 -34.58
C HIS A 463 -6.14 -24.10 -36.09
N ALA A 464 -5.83 -23.02 -36.80
CA ALA A 464 -5.89 -22.97 -38.25
C ALA A 464 -4.69 -23.74 -38.83
N LYS A 465 -4.99 -24.75 -39.63
CA LYS A 465 -3.97 -25.54 -40.33
C LYS A 465 -3.93 -25.10 -41.79
N GLU A 466 -2.74 -24.80 -42.29
CA GLU A 466 -2.55 -24.38 -43.67
C GLU A 466 -2.40 -25.58 -44.61
N CYS A 467 -3.07 -25.53 -45.75
CA CYS A 467 -2.82 -26.49 -46.82
C CYS A 467 -1.44 -26.22 -47.45
N SER A 468 -0.57 -27.23 -47.50
CA SER A 468 0.77 -27.16 -48.10
C SER A 468 0.78 -26.98 -49.63
N TYR A 469 -0.37 -26.73 -50.26
CA TYR A 469 -0.49 -26.46 -51.70
C TYR A 469 -1.05 -25.06 -51.96
N CYS A 470 -2.23 -24.74 -51.42
CA CYS A 470 -2.87 -23.43 -51.65
C CYS A 470 -2.60 -22.40 -50.55
N HIS A 471 -1.94 -22.81 -49.46
CA HIS A 471 -1.63 -21.97 -48.28
C HIS A 471 -2.85 -21.35 -47.59
N GLN A 472 -4.06 -21.82 -47.91
CA GLN A 472 -5.28 -21.36 -47.27
C GLN A 472 -5.48 -22.05 -45.91
N PRO A 473 -6.08 -21.35 -44.92
CA PRO A 473 -6.34 -21.90 -43.60
C PRO A 473 -7.59 -22.78 -43.59
N PHE A 474 -7.51 -23.92 -42.90
CA PHE A 474 -8.61 -24.86 -42.71
C PHE A 474 -8.69 -25.34 -41.26
N CYS A 475 -9.87 -25.78 -40.83
CA CYS A 475 -10.01 -26.49 -39.56
C CYS A 475 -9.43 -27.90 -39.65
N GLY A 476 -9.15 -28.51 -38.49
CA GLY A 476 -8.57 -29.85 -38.40
C GLY A 476 -9.32 -30.94 -39.17
N ASP A 477 -10.63 -30.77 -39.38
CA ASP A 477 -11.48 -31.74 -40.12
C ASP A 477 -11.33 -31.64 -41.65
N HIS A 478 -10.89 -30.49 -42.17
CA HIS A 478 -10.83 -30.23 -43.62
C HIS A 478 -9.41 -30.28 -44.20
N VAL A 479 -8.43 -30.67 -43.38
CA VAL A 479 -7.09 -31.01 -43.83
C VAL A 479 -6.68 -32.38 -43.30
N ALA A 480 -6.03 -33.16 -44.15
CA ALA A 480 -5.46 -34.44 -43.75
C ALA A 480 -3.96 -34.46 -44.03
N LYS A 481 -3.23 -35.22 -43.24
CA LYS A 481 -1.80 -35.46 -43.44
C LYS A 481 -1.62 -36.54 -44.51
N THR A 482 -0.97 -36.18 -45.61
CA THR A 482 -0.65 -37.11 -46.71
C THR A 482 0.49 -38.05 -46.31
N VAL A 483 0.76 -39.07 -47.14
CA VAL A 483 1.85 -40.05 -46.91
C VAL A 483 3.20 -39.38 -46.66
N ASN A 484 3.49 -38.28 -47.35
CA ASN A 484 4.76 -37.55 -47.23
C ASN A 484 4.76 -36.53 -46.10
N GLY A 485 3.69 -36.47 -45.31
CA GLY A 485 3.58 -35.62 -44.13
C GLY A 485 3.04 -34.22 -44.37
N HIS A 486 2.71 -33.86 -45.62
CA HIS A 486 2.09 -32.58 -45.97
C HIS A 486 0.62 -32.53 -45.55
N LEU A 487 0.11 -31.33 -45.22
CA LEU A 487 -1.32 -31.13 -44.97
C LEU A 487 -2.00 -30.71 -46.27
N ALA A 488 -3.00 -31.47 -46.70
CA ALA A 488 -3.75 -31.16 -47.91
C ALA A 488 -5.25 -31.05 -47.62
N CYS A 489 -5.90 -30.03 -48.18
CA CYS A 489 -7.35 -29.92 -48.18
C CYS A 489 -7.99 -30.95 -49.13
N ALA A 490 -9.31 -31.09 -49.07
CA ALA A 490 -10.04 -32.08 -49.87
C ALA A 490 -9.79 -31.94 -51.38
N GLU A 491 -9.69 -30.70 -51.90
CA GLU A 491 -9.45 -30.45 -53.33
C GLU A 491 -8.01 -30.75 -53.79
N HIS A 492 -7.04 -30.65 -52.87
CA HIS A 492 -5.62 -30.84 -53.17
C HIS A 492 -5.07 -32.19 -52.72
N ARG A 493 -5.95 -33.13 -52.32
CA ARG A 493 -5.58 -34.51 -52.02
C ARG A 493 -6.30 -35.48 -52.95
N ALA A 494 -5.61 -36.55 -53.32
CA ALA A 494 -6.22 -37.65 -54.07
C ALA A 494 -5.57 -38.98 -53.68
N THR A 495 -6.29 -40.08 -53.94
CA THR A 495 -5.83 -41.43 -53.61
C THR A 495 -5.15 -42.08 -54.81
N CYS A 496 -4.05 -42.79 -54.54
CA CYS A 496 -3.44 -43.64 -55.56
C CYS A 496 -4.31 -44.89 -55.81
N ILE A 497 -4.62 -45.18 -57.08
CA ILE A 497 -5.51 -46.28 -57.47
C ILE A 497 -5.01 -47.68 -57.06
N LYS A 498 -3.70 -47.84 -56.79
CA LYS A 498 -3.08 -49.11 -56.42
C LYS A 498 -2.87 -49.26 -54.92
N CYS A 499 -2.10 -48.36 -54.29
CA CYS A 499 -1.83 -48.47 -52.85
C CYS A 499 -2.94 -47.89 -51.94
N ASN A 500 -3.95 -47.21 -52.51
CA ASN A 500 -5.07 -46.60 -51.80
C ASN A 500 -4.67 -45.60 -50.69
N LYS A 501 -3.45 -45.05 -50.77
CA LYS A 501 -2.98 -44.02 -49.84
C LYS A 501 -3.24 -42.62 -50.42
N GLU A 502 -3.43 -41.64 -49.53
CA GLU A 502 -3.66 -40.24 -49.88
C GLU A 502 -2.35 -39.46 -50.07
N TYR A 503 -2.25 -38.77 -51.20
CA TYR A 503 -1.13 -37.92 -51.57
C TYR A 503 -1.62 -36.51 -51.90
N ARG A 504 -0.70 -35.54 -51.92
CA ARG A 504 -1.00 -34.22 -52.48
C ARG A 504 -1.13 -34.37 -54.01
N ILE A 505 -2.05 -33.63 -54.62
CA ILE A 505 -2.42 -33.87 -56.03
C ILE A 505 -1.27 -33.70 -57.03
N ASP A 506 -0.30 -32.83 -56.72
CA ASP A 506 0.92 -32.60 -57.51
C ASP A 506 1.99 -33.71 -57.37
N GLU A 507 1.90 -34.53 -56.31
CA GLU A 507 2.73 -35.73 -56.12
C GLU A 507 2.21 -36.93 -56.93
N LEU A 508 1.04 -36.79 -57.55
CA LEU A 508 0.40 -37.83 -58.34
C LEU A 508 0.51 -37.55 -59.83
N LYS A 509 0.58 -38.62 -60.62
CA LYS A 509 0.44 -38.59 -62.07
C LYS A 509 -0.85 -39.26 -62.49
N ARG A 510 -1.46 -38.80 -63.58
CA ARG A 510 -2.70 -39.36 -64.13
C ARG A 510 -2.40 -40.42 -65.18
N CYS A 511 -3.12 -41.53 -65.14
CA CYS A 511 -3.05 -42.57 -66.17
C CYS A 511 -3.54 -42.00 -67.50
N ALA A 512 -2.75 -42.19 -68.57
CA ALA A 512 -3.12 -41.72 -69.90
C ALA A 512 -4.32 -42.47 -70.51
N ILE A 513 -4.72 -43.61 -69.94
CA ILE A 513 -5.85 -44.43 -70.42
C ILE A 513 -7.12 -44.14 -69.63
N CYS A 514 -7.10 -44.31 -68.31
CA CYS A 514 -8.31 -44.15 -67.47
C CYS A 514 -8.38 -42.85 -66.66
N GLY A 515 -7.34 -42.01 -66.67
CA GLY A 515 -7.30 -40.76 -65.90
C GLY A 515 -7.08 -40.91 -64.39
N SER A 516 -7.03 -42.14 -63.86
CA SER A 516 -6.82 -42.39 -62.43
C SER A 516 -5.45 -41.91 -61.93
N HIS A 517 -5.38 -41.48 -60.66
CA HIS A 517 -4.15 -40.98 -60.04
C HIS A 517 -3.23 -42.11 -59.54
N MET A 518 -1.93 -41.91 -59.68
CA MET A 518 -0.87 -42.84 -59.28
C MET A 518 0.26 -42.13 -58.59
N CYS A 519 0.79 -42.73 -57.53
CA CYS A 519 2.03 -42.25 -56.91
C CYS A 519 3.24 -42.70 -57.73
N GLN A 520 4.38 -42.06 -57.47
CA GLN A 520 5.63 -42.33 -58.18
C GLN A 520 6.07 -43.80 -58.15
N ASN A 521 5.71 -44.55 -57.09
CA ASN A 521 6.09 -45.96 -56.94
C ASN A 521 5.16 -46.94 -57.68
N ASP A 522 3.94 -46.51 -57.99
CA ASP A 522 2.91 -47.37 -58.58
C ASP A 522 2.63 -47.04 -60.05
N GLN A 523 3.38 -46.10 -60.62
CA GLN A 523 3.25 -45.71 -62.02
C GLN A 523 4.04 -46.64 -62.94
N GLU A 524 3.50 -46.94 -64.11
CA GLU A 524 4.17 -47.71 -65.16
C GLU A 524 4.30 -46.85 -66.41
N THR A 525 5.32 -47.12 -67.23
CA THR A 525 5.57 -46.36 -68.46
C THR A 525 5.42 -47.26 -69.68
N CYS A 526 4.69 -46.80 -70.70
CA CYS A 526 4.61 -47.53 -71.96
C CYS A 526 5.98 -47.60 -72.64
N TYR A 527 6.42 -48.81 -73.00
CA TYR A 527 7.69 -48.98 -73.71
C TYR A 527 7.79 -48.21 -75.05
N LYS A 528 6.65 -47.84 -75.65
CA LYS A 528 6.62 -47.23 -76.99
C LYS A 528 6.27 -45.75 -77.02
N CYS A 529 5.26 -45.31 -76.25
CA CYS A 529 4.83 -43.91 -76.24
C CYS A 529 5.22 -43.14 -74.99
N GLU A 530 5.92 -43.79 -74.05
CA GLU A 530 6.42 -43.19 -72.80
C GLU A 530 5.34 -42.55 -71.90
N LYS A 531 4.07 -42.74 -72.25
CA LYS A 531 2.94 -42.29 -71.43
C LYS A 531 2.86 -43.12 -70.15
N ILE A 532 2.48 -42.45 -69.07
CA ILE A 532 2.26 -43.06 -67.75
C ILE A 532 0.93 -43.81 -67.75
N ILE A 533 0.96 -45.07 -67.35
CA ILE A 533 -0.18 -45.99 -67.36
C ILE A 533 -0.32 -46.60 -65.96
N CYS A 534 -1.56 -46.84 -65.54
CA CYS A 534 -1.80 -47.50 -64.27
C CYS A 534 -1.60 -49.01 -64.32
N PRO A 535 -1.30 -49.64 -63.16
CA PRO A 535 -1.13 -51.08 -63.09
C PRO A 535 -2.35 -51.90 -63.52
N ARG A 536 -3.54 -51.29 -63.65
CA ARG A 536 -4.73 -51.94 -64.22
C ARG A 536 -4.76 -51.90 -65.75
N ASP A 537 -4.23 -50.83 -66.35
CA ASP A 537 -4.26 -50.61 -67.80
C ASP A 537 -2.96 -51.02 -68.49
N VAL A 538 -1.92 -51.33 -67.71
CA VAL A 538 -0.66 -51.83 -68.23
C VAL A 538 -0.83 -53.27 -68.68
N ILE A 539 -0.39 -53.56 -69.90
CA ILE A 539 -0.44 -54.90 -70.46
C ILE A 539 0.98 -55.35 -70.76
N THR A 540 1.34 -56.52 -70.26
CA THR A 540 2.69 -57.08 -70.36
C THR A 540 2.76 -58.06 -71.53
N CYS A 541 3.78 -57.91 -72.39
CA CYS A 541 4.01 -58.85 -73.48
C CYS A 541 4.44 -60.21 -72.92
N THR A 542 3.78 -61.28 -73.38
CA THR A 542 4.04 -62.64 -72.90
C THR A 542 5.45 -63.13 -73.23
N THR A 543 6.06 -62.65 -74.33
CA THR A 543 7.39 -63.08 -74.78
C THR A 543 8.52 -62.31 -74.09
N CYS A 544 8.50 -60.98 -74.14
CA CYS A 544 9.62 -60.15 -73.68
C CYS A 544 9.35 -59.41 -72.36
N GLN A 545 8.18 -59.60 -71.75
CA GLN A 545 7.78 -58.95 -70.50
C GLN A 545 7.76 -57.41 -70.53
N THR A 546 7.81 -56.80 -71.72
CA THR A 546 7.71 -55.34 -71.85
C THR A 546 6.30 -54.86 -71.56
N LYS A 547 6.18 -53.76 -70.80
CA LYS A 547 4.92 -53.13 -70.41
C LYS A 547 4.45 -52.14 -71.46
N GLY A 548 3.22 -52.29 -71.97
CA GLY A 548 2.62 -51.42 -72.97
C GLY A 548 1.19 -51.01 -72.62
N CYS A 549 0.67 -49.95 -73.25
CA CYS A 549 -0.76 -49.63 -73.21
C CYS A 549 -1.56 -50.56 -74.14
N PRO A 550 -2.91 -50.54 -74.06
CA PRO A 550 -3.80 -51.25 -74.99
C PRO A 550 -3.57 -50.92 -76.48
N ASP A 551 -3.06 -49.73 -76.80
CA ASP A 551 -2.79 -49.35 -78.19
C ASP A 551 -1.55 -50.06 -78.75
N HIS A 552 -0.52 -50.26 -77.91
CA HIS A 552 0.78 -50.84 -78.28
C HIS A 552 0.92 -52.33 -77.92
N THR A 553 -0.19 -52.97 -77.55
CA THR A 553 -0.27 -54.41 -77.33
C THR A 553 -1.47 -54.98 -78.06
N LYS A 554 -1.37 -56.23 -78.52
CA LYS A 554 -2.44 -56.93 -79.25
C LYS A 554 -2.54 -58.38 -78.78
N LYS A 555 -3.75 -58.93 -78.76
CA LYS A 555 -4.03 -60.33 -78.42
C LYS A 555 -3.87 -61.22 -79.66
N CYS A 556 -3.23 -62.36 -79.51
CA CYS A 556 -3.19 -63.39 -80.53
C CYS A 556 -4.55 -64.08 -80.63
N VAL A 557 -5.17 -64.09 -81.80
CA VAL A 557 -6.49 -64.73 -82.02
C VAL A 557 -6.49 -66.24 -81.79
N THR A 558 -5.32 -66.88 -81.80
CA THR A 558 -5.20 -68.34 -81.69
C THR A 558 -4.96 -68.83 -80.26
N CYS A 559 -4.26 -68.05 -79.44
CA CYS A 559 -3.91 -68.47 -78.07
C CYS A 559 -4.29 -67.49 -76.98
N ASP A 560 -4.97 -66.39 -77.33
CA ASP A 560 -5.44 -65.31 -76.46
C ASP A 560 -4.37 -64.59 -75.61
N LYS A 561 -3.10 -64.99 -75.73
CA LYS A 561 -1.95 -64.33 -75.11
C LYS A 561 -1.73 -62.94 -75.73
N VAL A 562 -1.28 -61.99 -74.91
CA VAL A 562 -1.00 -60.62 -75.34
C VAL A 562 0.48 -60.42 -75.64
N PHE A 563 0.76 -59.69 -76.72
CA PHE A 563 2.09 -59.42 -77.21
C PHE A 563 2.25 -57.93 -77.55
N CYS A 564 3.48 -57.43 -77.44
CA CYS A 564 3.83 -56.12 -77.98
C CYS A 564 3.92 -56.17 -79.51
N LEU A 565 3.91 -55.02 -80.16
CA LEU A 565 3.88 -54.92 -81.64
C LEU A 565 5.09 -55.56 -82.35
N SER A 566 6.19 -55.85 -81.64
CA SER A 566 7.35 -56.55 -82.23
C SER A 566 7.23 -58.09 -82.21
N HIS A 567 6.38 -58.64 -81.32
CA HIS A 567 6.23 -60.09 -81.14
C HIS A 567 4.89 -60.64 -81.67
N ILE A 568 4.12 -59.79 -82.35
CA ILE A 568 2.85 -60.17 -82.96
C ILE A 568 2.80 -59.64 -84.39
N ILE A 569 2.27 -60.47 -85.28
CA ILE A 569 2.20 -60.17 -86.70
C ILE A 569 0.73 -60.09 -87.10
N GLN A 570 0.41 -59.15 -87.99
CA GLN A 570 -0.91 -59.04 -88.58
C GLN A 570 -1.00 -60.00 -89.77
N CYS A 571 -2.00 -60.89 -89.77
CA CYS A 571 -2.24 -61.81 -90.88
C CYS A 571 -2.61 -61.04 -92.14
N SER A 572 -1.88 -61.26 -93.23
CA SER A 572 -2.11 -60.52 -94.49
C SER A 572 -3.49 -60.74 -95.11
N ARG A 573 -4.18 -61.83 -94.76
CA ARG A 573 -5.48 -62.17 -95.35
C ARG A 573 -6.67 -61.60 -94.58
N CYS A 574 -6.67 -61.75 -93.26
CA CYS A 574 -7.84 -61.41 -92.43
C CYS A 574 -7.57 -60.23 -91.48
N SER A 575 -6.36 -59.67 -91.51
CA SER A 575 -5.92 -58.55 -90.68
C SER A 575 -5.98 -58.81 -89.16
N GLN A 576 -6.21 -60.07 -88.74
CA GLN A 576 -6.16 -60.48 -87.34
C GLN A 576 -4.71 -60.65 -86.86
N TRP A 577 -4.47 -60.40 -85.58
CA TRP A 577 -3.15 -60.47 -84.97
C TRP A 577 -2.84 -61.90 -84.50
N VAL A 578 -1.66 -62.41 -84.86
CA VAL A 578 -1.19 -63.77 -84.54
C VAL A 578 0.26 -63.71 -84.05
N CYS A 579 0.58 -64.46 -82.99
CA CYS A 579 1.94 -64.46 -82.43
C CYS A 579 2.91 -65.25 -83.31
N GLN A 580 4.21 -65.06 -83.07
CA GLN A 580 5.28 -65.73 -83.84
C GLN A 580 5.16 -67.27 -83.85
N ASP A 581 4.64 -67.87 -82.78
CA ASP A 581 4.47 -69.34 -82.71
C ASP A 581 3.29 -69.87 -83.55
N HIS A 582 2.30 -69.02 -83.84
CA HIS A 582 1.08 -69.41 -84.57
C HIS A 582 1.01 -68.81 -85.97
N VAL A 583 2.03 -68.05 -86.38
CA VAL A 583 2.11 -67.48 -87.72
C VAL A 583 2.67 -68.52 -88.68
N ILE A 584 2.01 -68.68 -89.82
CA ILE A 584 2.48 -69.54 -90.89
C ILE A 584 3.06 -68.65 -91.99
N ARG A 585 4.36 -68.78 -92.26
CA ARG A 585 5.01 -68.07 -93.35
C ARG A 585 4.90 -68.88 -94.64
N CYS A 586 4.29 -68.31 -95.67
CA CYS A 586 4.30 -68.93 -96.99
C CYS A 586 5.70 -68.83 -97.60
N SER A 587 6.30 -69.97 -97.94
CA SER A 587 7.63 -70.00 -98.56
C SER A 587 7.66 -69.47 -100.00
N GLY A 588 6.49 -69.27 -100.63
CA GLY A 588 6.37 -68.74 -101.98
C GLY A 588 6.33 -67.20 -102.03
N CYS A 589 5.36 -66.60 -101.33
CA CYS A 589 5.17 -65.14 -101.34
C CYS A 589 5.81 -64.42 -100.16
N GLY A 590 6.32 -65.14 -99.15
CA GLY A 590 6.88 -64.55 -97.93
C GLY A 590 5.85 -63.97 -96.96
N GLU A 591 4.57 -63.94 -97.35
CA GLU A 591 3.47 -63.41 -96.54
C GLU A 591 3.17 -64.30 -95.32
N MET A 592 2.66 -63.66 -94.27
CA MET A 592 2.48 -64.24 -92.94
C MET A 592 0.98 -64.43 -92.68
N PHE A 593 0.55 -65.67 -92.46
CA PHE A 593 -0.86 -66.05 -92.34
C PHE A 593 -1.20 -66.62 -90.97
N CYS A 594 -2.46 -66.47 -90.58
CA CYS A 594 -3.06 -67.20 -89.47
C CYS A 594 -3.67 -68.53 -89.94
N SER A 595 -4.15 -69.35 -89.01
CA SER A 595 -4.88 -70.60 -89.29
C SER A 595 -6.12 -70.44 -90.17
N CYS A 596 -6.60 -69.21 -90.36
CA CYS A 596 -7.61 -68.82 -91.34
C CYS A 596 -7.25 -69.16 -92.79
N THR A 597 -5.97 -69.27 -93.12
CA THR A 597 -5.51 -69.66 -94.46
C THR A 597 -5.12 -71.12 -94.42
N LYS A 598 -5.86 -71.97 -95.14
CA LYS A 598 -5.45 -73.35 -95.39
C LYS A 598 -4.12 -73.32 -96.16
N THR A 599 -3.04 -73.60 -95.44
CA THR A 599 -1.72 -73.82 -96.02
C THR A 599 -1.53 -75.31 -96.26
N SER A 600 -0.82 -75.64 -97.32
CA SER A 600 -0.46 -77.02 -97.60
C SER A 600 1.05 -77.12 -97.78
N THR A 601 1.60 -78.28 -97.46
CA THR A 601 3.02 -78.57 -97.64
C THR A 601 3.26 -78.98 -99.09
N CYS A 602 4.24 -78.36 -99.73
CA CYS A 602 4.69 -78.76 -101.06
C CYS A 602 5.26 -80.19 -100.97
N ARG A 603 4.79 -81.10 -101.82
CA ARG A 603 5.27 -82.50 -101.81
C ARG A 603 6.76 -82.62 -102.18
N ASN A 604 7.29 -81.64 -102.90
CA ASN A 604 8.68 -81.68 -103.37
C ASN A 604 9.66 -81.12 -102.33
N CYS A 605 9.46 -79.87 -101.87
CA CYS A 605 10.41 -79.22 -100.95
C CYS A 605 10.02 -79.32 -99.47
N GLY A 606 8.85 -79.89 -99.14
CA GLY A 606 8.37 -80.06 -97.77
C GLY A 606 8.00 -78.76 -97.03
N GLN A 607 8.11 -77.60 -97.67
CA GLN A 607 7.81 -76.30 -97.06
C GLN A 607 6.32 -75.95 -97.15
N GLN A 608 5.84 -75.08 -96.26
CA GLN A 608 4.44 -74.61 -96.23
C GLN A 608 4.20 -73.46 -97.22
N TYR A 609 3.14 -73.55 -98.02
CA TYR A 609 2.71 -72.51 -98.95
C TYR A 609 1.22 -72.21 -98.78
N CYS A 610 0.83 -70.97 -99.08
CA CYS A 610 -0.57 -70.60 -99.22
C CYS A 610 -1.15 -71.20 -100.53
N HIS A 611 -2.47 -71.37 -100.58
CA HIS A 611 -3.15 -72.01 -101.71
C HIS A 611 -2.89 -71.33 -103.07
N SER A 612 -2.63 -70.02 -103.11
CA SER A 612 -2.30 -69.31 -104.34
C SER A 612 -0.85 -69.51 -104.83
N CYS A 613 0.04 -70.03 -103.98
CA CYS A 613 1.43 -70.34 -104.34
C CYS A 613 1.67 -71.84 -104.61
N LEU A 614 0.60 -72.65 -104.57
CA LEU A 614 0.61 -74.10 -104.69
C LEU A 614 -0.32 -74.52 -105.83
N GLU A 615 0.24 -75.05 -106.91
CA GLU A 615 -0.51 -75.65 -108.02
C GLU A 615 -0.35 -77.17 -107.94
N ASP A 616 -1.46 -77.90 -107.87
CA ASP A 616 -1.52 -79.38 -107.80
C ASP A 616 -0.63 -80.05 -106.73
N GLY A 617 -0.36 -79.36 -105.62
CA GLY A 617 0.48 -79.89 -104.53
C GLY A 617 1.99 -79.64 -104.68
N MET A 618 2.41 -78.89 -105.70
CA MET A 618 3.79 -78.50 -105.96
C MET A 618 3.96 -76.97 -105.91
N CYS A 619 5.10 -76.51 -105.39
CA CYS A 619 5.44 -75.08 -105.42
C CYS A 619 5.93 -74.69 -106.82
N ARG A 620 5.64 -73.47 -107.26
CA ARG A 620 6.06 -72.96 -108.59
C ARG A 620 7.58 -72.94 -108.81
N LEU A 621 8.38 -72.99 -107.74
CA LEU A 621 9.85 -73.12 -107.82
C LEU A 621 10.31 -74.51 -108.31
N ALA A 622 9.44 -75.53 -108.26
CA ALA A 622 9.73 -76.87 -108.79
C ALA A 622 9.30 -77.04 -110.26
N GLY A 623 8.73 -76.00 -110.88
CA GLY A 623 8.27 -75.98 -112.27
C GLY A 623 9.29 -75.37 -113.26
N ILE A 624 10.59 -75.52 -113.00
CA ILE A 624 11.60 -75.36 -114.04
C ILE A 624 11.86 -76.77 -114.57
N TRP A 625 11.32 -77.02 -115.76
CA TRP A 625 11.57 -78.21 -116.56
C TRP A 625 13.05 -78.40 -116.86
#